data_AF-A0A5J6V622-F1
#
_entry.id   AF-A0A5J6V622-F1
#
_cell.length_a   1.000
_cell.length_b   1.000
_cell.length_c   1.000
_cell.angle_alpha   90.00
_cell.angle_beta   90.00
_cell.angle_gamma   90.00
#
_symmetry.space_group_name_H-M   'P 1'
#
loop_
_entity.id
_entity.type
_entity.pdbx_description
1 polymer ?
#
loop_
_entity_poly.entity_id
_entity_poly.type
_entity_poly.pdbx_seq_one_letter_code
_entity_poly.pdbx_strand_id
1 'polypeptide(L)'
;MFSSLVLSQWVPDEVRSLPEGEIAVPVDPALSANRSVSLLRLEGGCAVLSVSPARASELELIGEERVNVADLSARIERSGISFNDPDHLFYLTLGDQAVLQNESFGAETRQLTAADAALFEDFTSEAPEDDLDEAFVELDH
;
A
#
# COMPACT_ATOMS: atom_id res chain seq x y z
N MET A 1 2.94 -9.73 11.77
CA MET A 1 2.49 -8.33 11.95
C MET A 1 3.24 -7.44 10.99
N PHE A 2 2.54 -6.58 10.24
CA PHE A 2 3.18 -5.55 9.41
C PHE A 2 3.77 -4.42 10.27
N SER A 3 4.65 -3.59 9.68
CA SER A 3 5.18 -2.42 10.36
C SER A 3 4.06 -1.40 10.65
N SER A 4 4.26 -0.57 11.68
CA SER A 4 3.31 0.50 12.01
C SER A 4 3.14 1.48 10.85
N LEU A 5 4.19 1.74 10.08
CA LEU A 5 4.17 2.61 8.90
C LEU A 5 3.21 2.09 7.82
N VAL A 6 3.33 0.80 7.47
CA VAL A 6 2.44 0.17 6.49
C VAL A 6 1.00 0.20 6.98
N LEU A 7 0.79 -0.11 8.26
CA LEU A 7 -0.55 -0.11 8.83
C LEU A 7 -1.14 1.30 8.89
N SER A 8 -0.42 2.33 9.34
CA SER A 8 -0.94 3.69 9.40
C SER A 8 -1.23 4.27 8.02
N GLN A 9 -0.48 3.85 6.99
CA GLN A 9 -0.66 4.33 5.63
C GLN A 9 -1.92 3.76 4.98
N TRP A 10 -2.22 2.47 5.22
CA TRP A 10 -3.24 1.74 4.46
C TRP A 10 -4.44 1.29 5.29
N VAL A 11 -4.26 1.08 6.59
CA VAL A 11 -5.23 0.42 7.47
C VAL A 11 -5.52 1.34 8.67
N PRO A 12 -6.60 2.13 8.60
CA PRO A 12 -7.09 2.89 9.75
C PRO A 12 -7.24 2.04 11.00
N ASP A 13 -7.07 2.64 12.18
CA ASP A 13 -7.09 1.91 13.46
C ASP A 13 -8.43 1.20 13.69
N GLU A 14 -9.54 1.74 13.16
CA GLU A 14 -10.89 1.20 13.28
C GLU A 14 -11.01 -0.19 12.65
N VAL A 15 -10.25 -0.44 11.57
CA VAL A 15 -10.25 -1.69 10.80
C VAL A 15 -9.64 -2.84 11.61
N ARG A 16 -8.71 -2.54 12.52
CA ARG A 16 -7.99 -3.57 13.31
C ARG A 16 -8.89 -4.38 14.23
N SER A 17 -10.12 -3.90 14.45
CA SER A 17 -11.12 -4.53 15.31
C SER A 17 -12.35 -5.06 14.56
N LEU A 18 -12.36 -4.98 13.23
CA LEU A 18 -13.51 -5.42 12.45
C LEU A 18 -13.57 -6.96 12.35
N PRO A 19 -14.77 -7.55 12.51
CA PRO A 19 -14.97 -8.95 12.17
C PRO A 19 -14.85 -9.17 10.65
N GLU A 20 -14.55 -10.40 10.27
CA GLU A 20 -14.47 -10.82 8.88
C GLU A 20 -15.78 -10.52 8.12
N GLY A 21 -15.67 -9.95 6.91
CA GLY A 21 -16.81 -9.58 6.08
C GLY A 21 -17.41 -8.19 6.37
N GLU A 22 -16.89 -7.46 7.35
CA GLU A 22 -17.22 -6.04 7.56
C GLU A 22 -16.24 -5.10 6.84
N ILE A 23 -16.75 -3.93 6.47
CA ILE A 23 -15.97 -2.86 5.83
C ILE A 23 -15.96 -1.64 6.75
N ALA A 24 -14.78 -1.06 6.98
CA ALA A 24 -14.65 0.28 7.56
C ALA A 24 -14.82 1.33 6.47
N VAL A 25 -15.51 2.42 6.78
CA VAL A 25 -15.78 3.51 5.85
C VAL A 25 -15.26 4.84 6.42
N PRO A 26 -13.94 5.08 6.39
CA PRO A 26 -13.40 6.39 6.77
C PRO A 26 -13.77 7.44 5.73
N VAL A 27 -14.35 8.56 6.19
CA VAL A 27 -14.60 9.75 5.37
C VAL A 27 -13.41 10.69 5.49
N ASP A 28 -12.65 10.84 4.40
CA ASP A 28 -11.44 11.65 4.37
C ASP A 28 -11.60 12.87 3.44
N PRO A 29 -11.67 14.10 3.99
CA PRO A 29 -11.80 15.33 3.21
C PRO A 29 -10.52 15.69 2.43
N ALA A 30 -9.38 15.07 2.72
CA ALA A 30 -8.12 15.32 2.03
C ALA A 30 -7.97 14.53 0.72
N LEU A 31 -8.88 13.60 0.43
CA LEU A 31 -8.85 12.81 -0.81
C LEU A 31 -9.02 13.69 -2.04
N SER A 32 -8.10 13.52 -3.00
CA SER A 32 -8.18 14.18 -4.30
C SER A 32 -9.35 13.65 -5.13
N ALA A 33 -9.80 14.43 -6.12
CA ALA A 33 -10.94 14.06 -6.96
C ALA A 33 -10.75 12.71 -7.68
N ASN A 34 -9.53 12.42 -8.14
CA ASN A 34 -9.16 11.17 -8.82
C ASN A 34 -8.99 9.96 -7.87
N ARG A 35 -8.99 10.18 -6.56
CA ARG A 35 -8.95 9.14 -5.51
C ARG A 35 -10.09 9.29 -4.51
N SER A 36 -11.21 9.86 -4.97
CA SER A 36 -12.36 10.23 -4.12
C SER A 36 -13.13 9.03 -3.57
N VAL A 37 -12.86 7.83 -4.08
CA VAL A 37 -13.27 6.52 -3.55
C VAL A 37 -12.12 5.53 -3.78
N SER A 38 -11.72 4.79 -2.75
CA SER A 38 -10.75 3.69 -2.84
C SER A 38 -11.20 2.51 -1.97
N LEU A 39 -11.02 1.29 -2.46
CA LEU A 39 -11.37 0.07 -1.75
C LEU A 39 -10.13 -0.80 -1.55
N LEU A 40 -9.66 -0.89 -0.31
CA LEU A 40 -8.61 -1.82 0.09
C LEU A 40 -9.25 -3.10 0.63
N ARG A 41 -8.89 -4.25 0.06
CA ARG A 41 -9.29 -5.57 0.56
C ARG A 41 -8.09 -6.23 1.22
N LEU A 42 -8.25 -6.60 2.49
CA LEU A 42 -7.22 -7.30 3.25
C LEU A 42 -7.42 -8.81 3.10
N GLU A 43 -6.31 -9.55 3.08
CA GLU A 43 -6.34 -10.99 3.22
C GLU A 43 -6.89 -11.35 4.60
N GLY A 44 -7.93 -12.19 4.66
CA GLY A 44 -8.72 -12.43 5.90
C GLY A 44 -10.10 -11.76 5.91
N GLY A 45 -10.52 -11.15 4.80
CA GLY A 45 -11.93 -10.82 4.53
C GLY A 45 -12.45 -9.50 5.10
N CYS A 46 -11.60 -8.70 5.76
CA CYS A 46 -11.92 -7.31 6.11
C CYS A 46 -11.57 -6.37 4.95
N ALA A 47 -12.23 -5.21 4.89
CA ALA A 47 -11.95 -4.21 3.87
C ALA A 47 -12.10 -2.77 4.39
N VAL A 48 -11.53 -1.82 3.65
CA VAL A 48 -11.56 -0.39 3.93
C VAL A 48 -12.04 0.33 2.69
N LEU A 49 -13.11 1.10 2.81
CA LEU A 49 -13.59 2.00 1.77
C LEU A 49 -13.32 3.45 2.16
N SER A 50 -12.21 4.01 1.69
CA SER A 50 -11.89 5.42 1.87
C SER A 50 -12.70 6.27 0.89
N VAL A 51 -13.45 7.24 1.40
CA VAL A 51 -14.34 8.08 0.58
C VAL A 51 -14.21 9.56 0.93
N SER A 52 -14.31 10.43 -0.08
CA SER A 52 -14.49 11.86 0.15
C SER A 52 -15.90 12.15 0.70
N PRO A 53 -16.14 13.27 1.40
CA PRO A 53 -17.46 13.62 1.93
C PRO A 53 -18.58 13.66 0.87
N ALA A 54 -18.26 14.14 -0.34
CA ALA A 54 -19.20 14.18 -1.45
C ALA A 54 -19.63 12.77 -1.89
N ARG A 55 -18.67 11.84 -1.98
CA ARG A 55 -18.92 10.44 -2.35
C ARG A 55 -19.62 9.66 -1.24
N ALA A 56 -19.29 9.95 0.02
CA ALA A 56 -20.03 9.39 1.16
C ALA A 56 -21.52 9.75 1.07
N SER A 57 -21.83 11.02 0.76
CA SER A 57 -23.21 11.48 0.60
C SER A 57 -23.93 10.80 -0.58
N GLU A 58 -23.25 10.64 -1.72
CA GLU A 58 -23.79 9.96 -2.91
C GLU A 58 -24.07 8.46 -2.68
N LEU A 59 -23.23 7.81 -1.87
CA LEU A 59 -23.38 6.41 -1.47
C LEU A 59 -24.31 6.22 -0.27
N GLU A 60 -24.91 7.31 0.24
CA GLU A 60 -25.77 7.31 1.43
C GLU A 60 -25.07 6.71 2.66
N LEU A 61 -23.75 6.88 2.75
CA LEU A 61 -22.91 6.41 3.85
C LEU A 61 -22.97 7.43 4.98
N ILE A 62 -23.46 7.02 6.14
CA ILE A 62 -23.40 7.85 7.35
C ILE A 62 -22.01 7.63 7.97
N GLY A 63 -21.32 8.71 8.37
CA GLY A 63 -19.95 8.61 8.90
C GLY A 63 -19.85 7.57 10.03
N GLU A 64 -18.82 6.72 9.97
CA GLU A 64 -18.54 5.59 10.87
C GLU A 64 -19.49 4.37 10.74
N GLU A 65 -20.33 4.29 9.71
CA GLU A 65 -21.19 3.13 9.44
C GLU A 65 -20.36 1.89 9.06
N ARG A 66 -20.62 0.77 9.74
CA ARG A 66 -20.15 -0.56 9.33
C ARG A 66 -21.13 -1.12 8.31
N VAL A 67 -20.69 -1.25 7.07
CA VAL A 67 -21.51 -1.76 5.96
C VAL A 67 -20.99 -3.14 5.58
N ASN A 68 -21.91 -4.08 5.32
CA ASN A 68 -21.51 -5.39 4.80
C ASN A 68 -21.20 -5.30 3.30
N VAL A 69 -20.44 -6.27 2.78
CA VAL A 69 -19.95 -6.25 1.40
C VAL A 69 -21.06 -6.20 0.35
N ALA A 70 -22.18 -6.90 0.58
CA ALA A 70 -23.28 -6.97 -0.37
C ALA A 70 -24.01 -5.64 -0.50
N ASP A 71 -24.28 -4.97 0.62
CA ASP A 71 -24.94 -3.67 0.64
C ASP A 71 -24.05 -2.59 0.03
N LEU A 72 -22.76 -2.58 0.35
CA LEU A 72 -21.82 -1.63 -0.26
C LEU A 72 -21.74 -1.81 -1.78
N SER A 73 -21.64 -3.06 -2.25
CA SER A 73 -21.57 -3.35 -3.69
C SER A 73 -22.81 -2.82 -4.42
N ALA A 74 -24.00 -3.01 -3.85
CA ALA A 74 -25.25 -2.51 -4.42
C ALA A 74 -25.31 -0.96 -4.46
N ARG A 75 -24.77 -0.27 -3.44
CA ARG A 75 -24.70 1.21 -3.41
C ARG A 75 -23.73 1.74 -4.47
N ILE A 76 -22.58 1.10 -4.63
CA ILE A 76 -21.58 1.46 -5.66
C ILE A 76 -22.16 1.28 -7.05
N GLU A 77 -22.80 0.14 -7.33
CA GLU A 77 -23.47 -0.10 -8.62
C GLU A 77 -24.55 0.95 -8.92
N ARG A 78 -25.38 1.30 -7.94
CA ARG A 78 -26.46 2.29 -8.10
C ARG A 78 -25.96 3.71 -8.36
N SER A 79 -24.84 4.09 -7.73
CA SER A 79 -24.21 5.41 -7.93
C SER A 79 -23.48 5.52 -9.28
N GLY A 80 -23.27 4.41 -9.98
CA GLY A 80 -22.53 4.40 -11.24
C GLY A 80 -21.03 4.67 -11.07
N ILE A 81 -20.51 4.54 -9.84
CA ILE A 81 -19.08 4.66 -9.55
C ILE A 81 -18.37 3.42 -10.08
N SER A 82 -17.42 3.62 -10.99
CA SER A 82 -16.52 2.59 -11.48
C SER A 82 -15.16 2.70 -10.79
N PHE A 83 -14.59 1.57 -10.39
CA PHE A 83 -13.19 1.49 -9.96
C PHE A 83 -12.26 1.33 -11.15
N ASN A 84 -11.01 1.78 -10.97
CA ASN A 84 -9.91 1.36 -11.82
C ASN A 84 -9.59 -0.12 -11.56
N ASP A 85 -8.78 -0.71 -12.44
CA ASP A 85 -8.24 -2.05 -12.21
C ASP A 85 -7.50 -2.11 -10.86
N PRO A 86 -7.58 -3.24 -10.14
CA PRO A 86 -7.02 -3.35 -8.81
C PRO A 86 -5.49 -3.35 -8.85
N ASP A 87 -4.89 -2.48 -8.05
CA ASP A 87 -3.48 -2.59 -7.68
C ASP A 87 -3.33 -3.58 -6.52
N HIS A 88 -2.32 -4.46 -6.60
CA HIS A 88 -2.01 -5.40 -5.53
C HIS A 88 -0.85 -4.89 -4.69
N LEU A 89 -1.09 -4.78 -3.38
CA LEU A 89 -0.08 -4.34 -2.41
C LEU A 89 0.51 -5.56 -1.70
N PHE A 90 1.84 -5.73 -1.79
CA PHE A 90 2.57 -6.79 -1.12
C PHE A 90 3.56 -6.18 -0.14
N TYR A 91 3.38 -6.51 1.14
CA TYR A 91 4.30 -6.12 2.20
C TYR A 91 4.80 -7.38 2.91
N LEU A 92 6.05 -7.34 3.36
CA LEU A 92 6.58 -8.36 4.25
C LEU A 92 6.16 -8.05 5.69
N THR A 93 5.78 -9.07 6.44
CA THR A 93 5.61 -8.89 7.89
C THR A 93 6.95 -8.59 8.53
N LEU A 94 6.96 -7.96 9.71
CA LEU A 94 8.20 -7.73 10.48
C LEU A 94 8.97 -9.03 10.76
N GLY A 95 8.26 -10.15 10.90
CA GLY A 95 8.89 -11.46 11.04
C GLY A 95 9.60 -11.89 9.76
N ASP A 96 8.94 -11.78 8.62
CA ASP A 96 9.52 -12.16 7.32
C ASP A 96 10.66 -11.23 6.91
N GLN A 97 10.55 -9.93 7.22
CA GLN A 97 11.66 -8.97 7.06
C GLN A 97 12.87 -9.40 7.86
N ALA A 98 12.68 -9.80 9.13
CA ALA A 98 13.78 -10.27 9.96
C ALA A 98 14.38 -11.58 9.42
N VAL A 99 13.57 -12.48 8.87
CA VAL A 99 14.09 -13.71 8.22
C VAL A 99 14.99 -13.35 7.04
N LEU A 100 14.53 -12.49 6.13
CA LEU A 100 15.31 -12.08 4.95
C LEU A 100 16.57 -11.30 5.32
N GLN A 101 16.50 -10.42 6.32
CA GLN A 101 17.68 -9.68 6.79
C GLN A 101 18.74 -10.58 7.43
N ASN A 102 18.34 -11.73 7.98
CA ASN A 102 19.24 -12.71 8.55
C ASN A 102 19.59 -13.86 7.59
N GLU A 103 19.12 -13.78 6.33
CA GLU A 103 19.45 -14.78 5.33
C GLU A 103 20.95 -14.70 5.01
N SER A 104 21.65 -15.83 5.21
CA SER A 104 23.06 -15.91 4.87
C SER A 104 23.25 -15.73 3.37
N PHE A 105 24.16 -14.84 2.99
CA PHE A 105 24.58 -14.74 1.60
C PHE A 105 25.16 -16.09 1.13
N GLY A 106 24.88 -16.44 -0.14
CA GLY A 106 25.51 -17.59 -0.78
C GLY A 106 27.04 -17.42 -0.87
N ALA A 107 27.77 -18.50 -1.15
CA ALA A 107 29.24 -18.48 -1.21
C ALA A 107 29.80 -17.43 -2.20
N GLU A 108 29.04 -17.09 -3.23
CA GLU A 108 29.41 -16.13 -4.29
C GLU A 108 28.82 -14.73 -4.08
N THR A 109 28.13 -14.50 -2.96
CA THR A 109 27.47 -13.21 -2.67
C THR A 109 27.97 -12.69 -1.32
N ARG A 110 28.27 -11.40 -1.25
CA ARG A 110 28.61 -10.73 0.01
C ARG A 110 28.10 -9.31 0.02
N GLN A 111 27.84 -8.79 1.21
CA GLN A 111 27.53 -7.37 1.38
C GLN A 111 28.75 -6.52 0.98
N LEU A 112 28.49 -5.45 0.22
CA LEU A 112 29.49 -4.43 -0.09
C LEU A 112 29.79 -3.60 1.16
N THR A 113 31.03 -3.18 1.30
CA THR A 113 31.53 -2.36 2.39
C THR A 113 32.19 -1.10 1.85
N ALA A 114 32.57 -0.17 2.72
CA ALA A 114 33.31 1.02 2.31
C ALA A 114 34.64 0.71 1.59
N ALA A 115 35.21 -0.49 1.79
CA ALA A 115 36.43 -0.91 1.08
C ALA A 115 36.19 -1.16 -0.42
N ASP A 116 34.94 -1.36 -0.83
CA ASP A 116 34.56 -1.65 -2.21
C ASP A 116 34.28 -0.39 -3.03
N ALA A 117 34.38 0.80 -2.42
CA ALA A 117 34.03 2.07 -3.07
C ALA A 117 34.78 2.30 -4.39
N ALA A 118 36.09 2.04 -4.43
CA ALA A 118 36.88 2.21 -5.65
C ALA A 118 36.46 1.24 -6.77
N LEU A 119 36.15 -0.02 -6.43
CA LEU A 119 35.65 -1.00 -7.41
C LEU A 119 34.27 -0.61 -7.95
N PHE A 120 33.42 -0.01 -7.11
CA PHE A 120 32.12 0.49 -7.51
C PHE A 120 32.24 1.73 -8.41
N GLU A 121 33.16 2.65 -8.11
CA GLU A 121 33.48 3.80 -8.98
C GLU A 121 33.99 3.34 -10.35
N ASP A 122 34.93 2.39 -10.39
CA ASP A 122 35.42 1.83 -11.65
C ASP A 122 34.28 1.19 -12.46
N PHE A 123 33.46 0.36 -11.81
CA PHE A 123 32.29 -0.27 -12.44
C PHE A 123 31.29 0.74 -13.00
N THR A 124 30.95 1.78 -12.22
CA THR A 124 30.00 2.82 -12.64
C THR A 124 30.56 3.72 -13.75
N SER A 125 31.89 3.90 -13.82
CA SER A 125 32.53 4.67 -14.89
C SER A 125 32.42 4.03 -16.28
N GLU A 126 32.16 2.72 -16.33
CA GLU A 126 31.94 1.98 -17.58
C GLU A 126 30.47 2.00 -18.03
N ALA A 127 29.56 2.47 -17.18
CA ALA A 127 28.14 2.57 -17.49
C ALA A 127 27.85 3.77 -18.42
N PRO A 128 27.00 3.60 -19.44
CA PRO A 128 26.45 4.72 -20.21
C PRO A 128 25.75 5.75 -19.30
N GLU A 129 25.79 7.03 -19.69
CA GLU A 129 25.14 8.12 -18.94
C GLU A 129 23.63 7.87 -18.75
N ASP A 130 22.94 7.43 -19.81
CA ASP A 130 21.51 7.10 -19.75
C ASP A 130 21.21 5.98 -18.72
N ASP A 131 22.07 4.97 -18.60
CA ASP A 131 21.89 3.86 -17.65
C ASP A 131 22.08 4.34 -16.19
N LEU A 132 22.97 5.30 -15.96
CA LEU A 132 23.18 5.89 -14.63
C LEU A 132 21.99 6.76 -14.21
N ASP A 133 21.45 7.55 -15.14
CA ASP A 133 20.28 8.40 -14.91
C ASP A 133 19.02 7.57 -14.62
N GLU A 134 18.82 6.47 -15.36
CA GLU A 134 17.68 5.57 -15.15
C GLU A 134 17.80 4.67 -13.91
N ALA A 135 19.03 4.40 -13.44
CA ALA A 135 19.28 3.60 -12.23
C ALA A 135 19.09 4.37 -10.92
N PHE A 136 18.90 5.70 -10.98
CA PHE A 136 18.70 6.52 -9.80
C PHE A 136 17.29 6.35 -9.23
N VAL A 137 17.21 5.90 -7.96
CA VAL A 137 15.95 5.84 -7.20
C VAL A 137 16.03 6.88 -6.08
N GLU A 138 15.16 7.88 -6.11
CA GLU A 138 15.03 8.84 -5.01
C GLU A 138 14.57 8.11 -3.74
N LEU A 139 15.41 8.13 -2.70
CA LEU A 139 15.17 7.40 -1.45
C LEU A 139 14.20 8.13 -0.48
N ASP A 140 13.77 9.35 -0.81
CA ASP A 140 12.97 10.23 0.05
C ASP A 140 11.49 10.39 -0.39
N HIS A 141 10.96 9.47 -1.21
CA HIS A 141 9.53 9.47 -1.58
C HIS A 141 8.64 8.68 -0.63
#